data_AF-A0A9P8SDK6-F1
#
_entry.id   AF-A0A9P8SDK6-F1
#
_cell.length_a   1.000
_cell.length_b   1.000
_cell.length_c   1.000
_cell.angle_alpha   90.00
_cell.angle_beta   90.00
_cell.angle_gamma   90.00
#
_symmetry.space_group_name_H-M   'P 1'
#
loop_
_entity.id
_entity.type
_entity.pdbx_description
1 polymer ?
#
loop_
_entity_poly.entity_id
_entity_poly.type
_entity_poly.pdbx_seq_one_letter_code
_entity_poly.pdbx_strand_id
1 'polypeptide(L)'
;MGQQQNAGSQNYFHPVEVQQQHGASLQESGPSVVYCQPKPITSGARIPQSQSCGSVLGMLSPASSRCADSIRANGIPFSPASSISGNLTEPRSYAPRTPGQQEVGNDPPPKFDPTGIVNGQQQQNGPHPQIHAVTANQVMAHACPGAEASWPAAMPAMNAIGATRSTELMRLTNTPTGLPLLATAMAPNNFPFIEAPRMANSFNHGVVKLKNIPFSTRRSEVIAFLGRNSKILNDSDEPVHIIMERVTSKTMDAYVEFVSLEEAMKAVEKHRHNLQNGRVTRLGDRPVEVELSSQASLMKDLFPLARGLIWDGVTPQFKPYNHQFAWENFRGFISEEEMVMLIKHVEVPHRSPYSKDCPQRPYECLISTLKKFPWYATDCVTISQRHAVYIGTERLLSVLSDKVSRGVDPVNLGAQLQTRMVNAALACPGFTPLMKDNISWLLNISEADQRFFGQPLHAHLWRHQYSLAPKPGIPLDVIEWYVSVIREQTSRDMLGLSHSSRTDLQEKGQQTDMHWGYFWAELGHSFGPQFDQMTLAQVAHAEFSAVERILSRALPHA
;
A
#
# COMPACT_ATOMS: atom_id res chain seq x y z
N MET A 1 -7.05 -4.06 -72.34
CA MET A 1 -7.19 -2.64 -72.75
C MET A 1 -8.36 -2.07 -71.98
N GLY A 2 -8.33 -1.04 -71.14
CA GLY A 2 -7.35 -0.18 -70.46
C GLY A 2 -8.11 0.38 -69.23
N GLN A 3 -7.47 0.53 -68.05
CA GLN A 3 -7.04 1.83 -67.43
C GLN A 3 -8.20 2.80 -67.15
N GLN A 4 -8.31 3.60 -66.07
CA GLN A 4 -7.49 4.11 -64.94
C GLN A 4 -8.52 4.88 -64.05
N GLN A 5 -8.57 4.83 -62.71
CA GLN A 5 -7.73 5.45 -61.65
C GLN A 5 -7.68 6.99 -61.54
N ASN A 6 -7.66 7.42 -60.27
CA ASN A 6 -7.34 8.70 -59.62
C ASN A 6 -8.44 9.78 -59.53
N ALA A 7 -8.68 10.53 -58.46
CA ALA A 7 -8.10 10.81 -57.12
C ALA A 7 -8.12 12.35 -56.95
N GLY A 8 -8.36 12.87 -55.74
CA GLY A 8 -8.02 14.26 -55.41
C GLY A 8 -8.98 14.96 -54.47
N SER A 9 -8.64 14.98 -53.18
CA SER A 9 -9.28 15.75 -52.12
C SER A 9 -8.64 17.14 -51.96
N GLN A 10 -9.42 18.04 -51.32
CA GLN A 10 -9.04 19.20 -50.50
C GLN A 10 -8.52 20.49 -51.17
N ASN A 11 -9.11 21.65 -50.81
CA ASN A 11 -8.46 22.61 -49.89
C ASN A 11 -9.26 23.93 -49.59
N TYR A 12 -9.38 24.24 -48.28
CA TYR A 12 -9.24 25.53 -47.56
C TYR A 12 -10.21 26.71 -47.80
N PHE A 13 -11.00 27.15 -46.81
CA PHE A 13 -10.75 28.04 -45.64
C PHE A 13 -10.84 29.55 -45.97
N HIS A 14 -11.76 30.29 -45.32
CA HIS A 14 -11.51 31.51 -44.50
C HIS A 14 -12.82 32.16 -43.98
N PRO A 15 -12.78 33.12 -43.03
CA PRO A 15 -13.67 33.23 -41.87
C PRO A 15 -14.59 34.47 -41.94
N VAL A 16 -15.44 34.69 -40.93
CA VAL A 16 -16.19 35.95 -40.80
C VAL A 16 -16.00 36.51 -39.38
N GLU A 17 -15.39 37.70 -39.33
CA GLU A 17 -15.32 38.60 -38.17
C GLU A 17 -16.46 39.64 -38.21
N VAL A 18 -16.97 39.91 -37.01
CA VAL A 18 -17.27 41.22 -36.38
C VAL A 18 -18.12 42.26 -37.13
N GLN A 19 -19.20 42.69 -36.45
CA GLN A 19 -19.74 44.04 -36.60
C GLN A 19 -20.09 44.65 -35.22
N GLN A 20 -19.45 45.79 -34.92
CA GLN A 20 -19.70 46.69 -33.79
C GLN A 20 -20.86 47.66 -34.10
N GLN A 21 -21.56 48.15 -33.06
CA GLN A 21 -22.07 49.52 -33.01
C GLN A 21 -22.03 50.10 -31.57
N HIS A 22 -21.64 51.38 -31.51
CA HIS A 22 -21.40 52.29 -30.37
C HIS A 22 -22.72 52.77 -29.71
N GLY A 23 -22.85 53.48 -28.57
CA GLY A 23 -22.05 54.20 -27.54
C GLY A 23 -23.04 54.51 -26.38
N ALA A 24 -22.76 55.07 -25.19
CA ALA A 24 -21.95 56.21 -24.80
C ALA A 24 -21.73 56.23 -23.26
N SER A 25 -20.74 57.02 -22.83
CA SER A 25 -20.20 57.25 -21.49
C SER A 25 -21.06 58.10 -20.54
N LEU A 26 -20.84 57.96 -19.21
CA LEU A 26 -20.69 59.08 -18.24
C LEU A 26 -20.06 58.58 -16.91
N GLN A 27 -19.11 59.38 -16.38
CA GLN A 27 -18.47 59.34 -15.04
C GLN A 27 -19.53 59.51 -13.92
N GLU A 28 -19.33 59.24 -12.62
CA GLU A 28 -18.21 59.47 -11.70
C GLU A 28 -18.56 58.90 -10.30
N SER A 29 -17.57 58.89 -9.39
CA SER A 29 -17.63 58.82 -7.91
C SER A 29 -17.55 57.44 -7.18
N GLY A 30 -16.45 57.26 -6.43
CA GLY A 30 -16.30 56.28 -5.33
C GLY A 30 -17.02 56.72 -4.04
N PRO A 31 -16.80 56.12 -2.84
CA PRO A 31 -15.45 55.91 -2.29
C PRO A 31 -15.23 54.70 -1.32
N SER A 32 -13.98 54.59 -0.88
CA SER A 32 -13.46 54.21 0.46
C SER A 32 -13.36 52.75 0.92
N VAL A 33 -12.09 52.33 0.93
CA VAL A 33 -11.45 51.28 1.72
C VAL A 33 -11.42 51.67 3.21
N VAL A 34 -11.74 50.73 4.10
CA VAL A 34 -11.46 50.84 5.55
C VAL A 34 -10.64 49.64 6.00
N TYR A 35 -9.40 49.91 6.40
CA TYR A 35 -8.57 49.02 7.21
C TYR A 35 -9.05 49.06 8.67
N CYS A 36 -9.17 47.89 9.31
CA CYS A 36 -9.21 47.79 10.78
C CYS A 36 -8.55 46.50 11.28
N GLN A 37 -7.55 46.68 12.14
CA GLN A 37 -6.97 45.69 13.05
C GLN A 37 -6.70 46.43 14.38
N PRO A 38 -6.48 45.74 15.52
CA PRO A 38 -7.45 44.96 16.30
C PRO A 38 -7.52 45.49 17.75
N LYS A 39 -8.41 44.95 18.61
CA LYS A 39 -8.21 44.94 20.08
C LYS A 39 -9.03 43.82 20.78
N PRO A 40 -8.56 43.33 21.94
CA PRO A 40 -8.81 41.98 22.45
C PRO A 40 -10.01 41.95 23.43
N ILE A 41 -10.54 40.76 23.73
CA ILE A 41 -11.01 40.38 25.08
C ILE A 41 -11.29 38.86 25.15
N THR A 42 -10.76 38.32 26.24
CA THR A 42 -10.86 37.04 26.95
C THR A 42 -12.15 36.20 26.91
N SER A 43 -11.95 34.89 26.80
CA SER A 43 -12.58 33.76 27.51
C SER A 43 -14.09 33.73 27.79
N GLY A 44 -14.75 32.65 27.38
CA GLY A 44 -15.99 32.22 28.03
C GLY A 44 -16.92 31.36 27.18
N ALA A 45 -16.64 30.06 27.19
CA ALA A 45 -17.55 28.92 27.00
C ALA A 45 -19.05 29.16 26.66
N ARG A 46 -19.55 28.49 25.61
CA ARG A 46 -20.45 27.31 25.66
C ARG A 46 -21.23 27.15 24.35
N ILE A 47 -21.18 25.94 23.80
CA ILE A 47 -21.99 25.44 22.68
C ILE A 47 -23.32 24.90 23.26
N PRO A 48 -24.48 25.14 22.63
CA PRO A 48 -25.72 24.45 22.99
C PRO A 48 -25.77 23.02 22.44
N GLN A 49 -26.26 22.11 23.29
CA GLN A 49 -26.42 20.67 23.06
C GLN A 49 -27.46 20.31 21.99
N SER A 50 -27.22 19.19 21.30
CA SER A 50 -28.21 18.20 20.89
C SER A 50 -27.48 16.84 20.89
N GLN A 51 -27.59 16.00 21.93
CA GLN A 51 -28.62 15.01 22.21
C GLN A 51 -28.80 13.96 21.09
N SER A 52 -27.96 12.93 21.13
CA SER A 52 -28.44 11.55 21.21
C SER A 52 -27.40 10.66 21.90
N CYS A 53 -27.83 10.12 23.06
CA CYS A 53 -27.43 8.98 23.90
C CYS A 53 -26.17 8.16 23.51
N GLY A 54 -25.34 7.62 24.40
CA GLY A 54 -25.32 7.43 25.86
C GLY A 54 -24.35 6.27 26.15
N SER A 55 -23.21 6.50 26.82
CA SER A 55 -22.87 6.06 28.20
C SER A 55 -22.97 4.55 28.48
N VAL A 56 -22.01 3.81 29.07
CA VAL A 56 -20.92 4.16 30.02
C VAL A 56 -20.08 2.89 30.38
N LEU A 57 -18.76 3.08 30.70
CA LEU A 57 -17.75 2.33 31.53
C LEU A 57 -17.96 0.84 31.90
N GLY A 58 -16.96 -0.04 32.11
CA GLY A 58 -15.50 0.06 32.28
C GLY A 58 -14.98 -1.01 33.28
N MET A 59 -13.74 -1.48 33.08
CA MET A 59 -12.76 -2.02 34.07
C MET A 59 -12.67 -3.53 34.43
N LEU A 60 -11.50 -4.09 34.04
CA LEU A 60 -10.57 -5.04 34.71
C LEU A 60 -10.75 -6.57 34.60
N SER A 61 -9.73 -7.23 34.02
CA SER A 61 -9.38 -8.65 34.24
C SER A 61 -8.16 -8.77 35.18
N PRO A 62 -8.16 -9.71 36.15
CA PRO A 62 -6.96 -10.03 36.94
C PRO A 62 -6.17 -11.19 36.31
N ALA A 63 -4.85 -11.08 36.33
CA ALA A 63 -3.94 -12.21 36.14
C ALA A 63 -3.23 -12.55 37.46
N SER A 64 -2.87 -13.83 37.59
CA SER A 64 -2.04 -14.49 38.62
C SER A 64 -2.70 -14.91 39.94
N SER A 65 -3.04 -16.21 40.03
CA SER A 65 -2.48 -17.08 41.07
C SER A 65 -2.72 -18.56 40.72
N ARG A 66 -1.73 -19.38 41.05
CA ARG A 66 -1.76 -20.86 41.00
C ARG A 66 -2.67 -21.38 42.11
N CYS A 67 -3.50 -22.39 41.83
CA CYS A 67 -3.73 -23.56 42.70
C CYS A 67 -4.71 -24.56 42.05
N ALA A 68 -4.67 -25.78 42.56
CA ALA A 68 -5.27 -26.99 42.04
C ALA A 68 -6.80 -27.11 42.21
N ASP A 69 -7.31 -28.20 41.61
CA ASP A 69 -8.52 -28.97 41.91
C ASP A 69 -9.78 -28.84 41.04
N SER A 70 -10.39 -30.02 40.88
CA SER A 70 -11.42 -30.47 39.94
C SER A 70 -12.84 -29.98 40.23
N ILE A 71 -13.72 -29.95 39.20
CA ILE A 71 -15.05 -30.62 39.10
C ILE A 71 -15.95 -29.97 38.01
N ARG A 72 -16.83 -30.83 37.46
CA ARG A 72 -17.80 -30.74 36.35
C ARG A 72 -18.86 -29.61 36.43
N ALA A 73 -19.41 -29.29 35.23
CA ALA A 73 -20.84 -29.33 34.83
C ALA A 73 -21.51 -28.02 34.33
N ASN A 74 -22.01 -28.11 33.08
CA ASN A 74 -23.27 -27.61 32.48
C ASN A 74 -23.72 -26.13 32.57
N GLY A 75 -23.79 -25.47 31.39
CA GLY A 75 -25.08 -25.23 30.69
C GLY A 75 -25.73 -23.82 30.65
N ILE A 76 -25.67 -23.19 29.45
CA ILE A 76 -26.74 -22.41 28.74
C ILE A 76 -27.12 -20.99 29.31
N PRO A 77 -27.71 -19.98 28.58
CA PRO A 77 -27.79 -19.57 27.15
C PRO A 77 -27.37 -18.08 26.84
N PHE A 78 -27.30 -17.77 25.53
CA PHE A 78 -27.52 -16.49 24.77
C PHE A 78 -28.04 -15.22 25.53
N SER A 79 -27.34 -14.06 25.50
CA SER A 79 -27.38 -12.87 24.56
C SER A 79 -28.65 -11.98 24.65
N PRO A 80 -28.69 -10.64 24.32
CA PRO A 80 -27.70 -9.77 23.61
C PRO A 80 -27.54 -8.28 24.12
N ALA A 81 -26.74 -7.49 23.36
CA ALA A 81 -26.63 -6.00 23.25
C ALA A 81 -25.75 -5.25 24.29
N SER A 82 -24.91 -4.25 23.97
CA SER A 82 -24.57 -3.54 22.72
C SER A 82 -23.26 -2.74 22.88
N SER A 83 -22.62 -2.46 21.75
CA SER A 83 -21.33 -1.77 21.52
C SER A 83 -21.46 -0.27 21.24
N ILE A 84 -20.67 0.59 21.92
CA ILE A 84 -20.39 1.99 21.53
C ILE A 84 -18.92 2.34 21.83
N SER A 85 -18.12 2.58 20.78
CA SER A 85 -17.12 3.66 20.67
C SER A 85 -16.50 3.65 19.27
N GLY A 86 -16.65 4.74 18.53
CA GLY A 86 -15.85 5.03 17.34
C GLY A 86 -14.42 5.42 17.73
N ASN A 87 -13.45 5.14 16.87
CA ASN A 87 -12.15 5.79 16.86
C ASN A 87 -11.54 5.76 15.45
N LEU A 88 -11.04 6.94 15.09
CA LEU A 88 -10.40 7.33 13.83
C LEU A 88 -8.98 6.73 13.73
N THR A 89 -8.50 6.65 12.50
CA THR A 89 -7.29 6.01 11.98
C THR A 89 -5.98 6.45 12.66
N GLU A 90 -5.63 5.77 13.73
CA GLU A 90 -4.24 5.48 14.10
C GLU A 90 -4.09 3.95 14.08
N PRO A 91 -3.19 3.35 13.27
CA PRO A 91 -3.02 1.89 13.25
C PRO A 91 -2.31 1.44 14.54
N ARG A 92 -3.09 1.23 15.61
CA ARG A 92 -2.63 0.57 16.83
C ARG A 92 -2.65 -0.94 16.62
N SER A 93 -1.55 -1.47 16.12
CA SER A 93 -1.22 -2.89 16.23
C SER A 93 0.28 -3.09 16.23
N TYR A 94 1.01 -2.55 17.21
CA TYR A 94 2.40 -2.94 17.42
C TYR A 94 2.73 -3.00 18.91
N ALA A 95 2.97 -4.22 19.39
CA ALA A 95 3.98 -4.45 20.40
C ALA A 95 5.37 -4.40 19.70
N PRO A 96 6.44 -3.92 20.36
CA PRO A 96 7.79 -4.01 19.83
C PRO A 96 8.18 -5.47 19.59
N ARG A 97 8.73 -5.80 18.43
CA ARG A 97 9.33 -7.12 18.17
C ARG A 97 10.79 -7.08 18.61
N THR A 98 11.14 -7.86 19.63
CA THR A 98 12.53 -8.06 20.06
C THR A 98 13.16 -9.16 19.20
N PRO A 99 14.36 -8.96 18.60
CA PRO A 99 15.08 -10.01 17.91
C PRO A 99 15.92 -10.84 18.90
N GLY A 100 15.73 -12.17 18.88
CA GLY A 100 16.66 -13.16 19.45
C GLY A 100 16.58 -13.39 20.96
N GLN A 101 15.94 -14.48 21.40
CA GLN A 101 16.21 -15.06 22.73
C GLN A 101 17.26 -16.16 22.61
N GLN A 102 18.50 -15.82 22.99
CA GLN A 102 19.39 -16.77 23.66
C GLN A 102 18.94 -16.88 25.13
N GLU A 103 19.02 -18.09 25.68
CA GLU A 103 18.63 -18.45 27.04
C GLU A 103 19.22 -17.48 28.09
N VAL A 104 18.35 -16.87 28.89
CA VAL A 104 18.77 -16.06 30.06
C VAL A 104 18.52 -16.89 31.31
N GLY A 105 19.61 -17.21 32.01
CA GLY A 105 19.61 -17.87 33.31
C GLY A 105 18.88 -17.07 34.39
N ASN A 106 18.27 -17.78 35.33
CA ASN A 106 17.54 -17.23 36.47
C ASN A 106 18.50 -16.70 37.56
N ASP A 107 19.03 -15.50 37.39
CA ASP A 107 19.63 -14.74 38.49
C ASP A 107 18.86 -13.43 38.75
N PRO A 108 18.61 -13.08 40.03
CA PRO A 108 17.87 -11.86 40.37
C PRO A 108 18.71 -10.59 40.10
N PRO A 109 18.05 -9.45 39.81
CA PRO A 109 18.74 -8.21 39.47
C PRO A 109 19.54 -7.64 40.65
N PRO A 110 20.68 -6.96 40.40
CA PRO A 110 21.51 -6.41 41.47
C PRO A 110 20.83 -5.21 42.14
N LYS A 111 20.92 -5.14 43.48
CA LYS A 111 20.44 -4.02 44.28
C LYS A 111 21.34 -2.80 44.10
N PHE A 112 20.70 -1.64 43.96
CA PHE A 112 21.33 -0.32 43.87
C PHE A 112 21.70 0.17 45.29
N ASP A 113 22.98 0.45 45.54
CA ASP A 113 23.46 0.99 46.82
C ASP A 113 24.11 2.38 46.60
N PRO A 114 23.54 3.47 47.13
CA PRO A 114 23.97 4.82 46.84
C PRO A 114 24.96 5.39 47.88
N THR A 115 25.95 4.62 48.34
CA THR A 115 27.03 5.15 49.20
C THR A 115 28.43 4.56 48.92
N GLY A 116 29.20 5.26 48.06
CA GLY A 116 30.63 5.59 48.21
C GLY A 116 31.73 4.51 48.44
N ILE A 117 32.69 4.52 47.50
CA ILE A 117 34.17 4.56 47.72
C ILE A 117 34.96 3.23 47.94
N VAL A 118 35.60 2.79 46.84
CA VAL A 118 37.05 2.51 46.60
C VAL A 118 37.80 1.29 47.19
N ASN A 119 38.68 0.75 46.32
CA ASN A 119 39.86 -0.15 46.46
C ASN A 119 39.58 -1.65 46.62
N GLY A 120 40.31 -2.59 46.03
CA GLY A 120 41.55 -2.58 45.23
C GLY A 120 42.11 -4.01 45.24
N GLN A 121 42.72 -4.44 44.12
CA GLN A 121 43.68 -5.55 43.91
C GLN A 121 43.56 -6.88 44.71
N GLN A 122 43.58 -8.03 44.02
CA GLN A 122 44.71 -8.99 44.03
C GLN A 122 44.40 -10.34 43.32
N GLN A 123 45.43 -10.84 42.64
CA GLN A 123 45.57 -12.17 42.03
C GLN A 123 45.69 -13.29 43.10
N GLN A 124 45.27 -14.53 42.79
CA GLN A 124 46.08 -15.75 43.02
C GLN A 124 45.44 -17.07 42.49
N ASN A 125 46.18 -17.74 41.60
CA ASN A 125 46.57 -19.17 41.53
C ASN A 125 45.56 -20.37 41.62
N GLY A 126 45.39 -21.04 40.46
CA GLY A 126 45.63 -22.49 40.20
C GLY A 126 44.52 -23.52 40.48
N PRO A 127 44.60 -24.79 40.00
CA PRO A 127 45.41 -25.38 38.91
C PRO A 127 44.59 -26.15 37.83
N HIS A 128 45.28 -26.49 36.72
CA HIS A 128 44.84 -27.35 35.60
C HIS A 128 44.76 -28.85 35.97
N PRO A 129 44.10 -29.67 35.13
CA PRO A 129 44.89 -30.68 34.41
C PRO A 129 44.61 -30.76 32.90
N GLN A 130 45.48 -31.54 32.26
CA GLN A 130 45.89 -31.59 30.87
C GLN A 130 44.99 -32.48 29.99
N ILE A 131 44.92 -32.16 28.68
CA ILE A 131 44.86 -33.19 27.62
C ILE A 131 45.89 -32.84 26.54
N HIS A 132 46.57 -33.88 26.08
CA HIS A 132 47.74 -33.92 25.22
C HIS A 132 47.57 -33.33 23.81
N ALA A 133 48.69 -32.82 23.31
CA ALA A 133 48.95 -32.33 21.97
C ALA A 133 49.19 -33.47 20.95
N VAL A 134 48.96 -33.15 19.66
CA VAL A 134 49.83 -33.64 18.57
C VAL A 134 50.16 -32.47 17.63
N THR A 135 51.44 -32.14 17.63
CA THR A 135 52.35 -31.43 16.70
C THR A 135 52.08 -31.70 15.21
N ALA A 136 52.57 -30.97 14.20
CA ALA A 136 53.20 -29.66 14.00
C ALA A 136 53.56 -29.59 12.49
N ASN A 137 53.61 -28.38 11.91
CA ASN A 137 54.84 -27.87 11.28
C ASN A 137 54.66 -26.42 10.83
N GLN A 138 55.53 -25.58 11.39
CA GLN A 138 55.80 -24.19 11.04
C GLN A 138 56.70 -24.10 9.80
N VAL A 139 56.89 -22.91 9.24
CA VAL A 139 58.19 -22.19 9.21
C VAL A 139 57.99 -20.76 8.66
N MET A 140 58.31 -19.80 9.55
CA MET A 140 59.01 -18.50 9.36
C MET A 140 58.49 -17.43 8.39
N ALA A 141 58.77 -16.14 8.56
CA ALA A 141 59.19 -15.26 9.66
C ALA A 141 59.22 -13.85 9.05
N HIS A 142 58.93 -12.81 9.84
CA HIS A 142 59.76 -11.60 10.00
C HIS A 142 58.93 -10.49 10.68
N ALA A 143 59.40 -10.09 11.86
CA ALA A 143 59.02 -8.89 12.58
C ALA A 143 60.09 -7.81 12.34
N CYS A 144 59.69 -6.53 12.39
CA CYS A 144 60.39 -5.48 13.15
C CYS A 144 59.55 -4.18 13.21
N PRO A 145 59.79 -3.30 14.20
CA PRO A 145 58.76 -2.51 14.89
C PRO A 145 58.99 -0.98 14.89
N GLY A 146 57.99 -0.22 15.39
CA GLY A 146 58.24 0.99 16.20
C GLY A 146 57.62 2.32 15.74
N ALA A 147 57.08 3.04 16.74
CA ALA A 147 56.62 4.44 16.80
C ALA A 147 55.20 4.72 16.26
N GLU A 148 54.14 4.60 17.07
CA GLU A 148 53.66 5.49 18.17
C GLU A 148 52.80 6.70 17.70
N ALA A 149 51.50 6.56 18.02
CA ALA A 149 50.53 7.54 18.49
C ALA A 149 50.02 8.68 17.58
N SER A 150 48.76 8.52 17.09
CA SER A 150 47.56 9.18 17.66
C SER A 150 46.28 8.78 16.88
N TRP A 151 45.22 8.37 17.59
CA TRP A 151 43.94 7.88 17.03
C TRP A 151 42.86 9.00 16.94
N PRO A 152 41.58 8.76 16.56
CA PRO A 152 41.08 8.90 15.19
C PRO A 152 39.77 9.74 15.06
N ALA A 153 39.39 10.13 13.85
CA ALA A 153 38.01 10.47 13.50
C ALA A 153 37.46 9.35 12.60
N ALA A 154 37.11 8.21 13.21
CA ALA A 154 36.56 7.07 12.50
C ALA A 154 35.03 7.19 12.40
N MET A 155 34.54 7.30 11.17
CA MET A 155 33.17 6.96 10.79
C MET A 155 32.87 5.54 11.29
N PRO A 156 31.69 5.26 11.88
CA PRO A 156 31.35 3.89 12.22
C PRO A 156 31.15 3.10 10.94
N ALA A 157 32.05 2.15 10.70
CA ALA A 157 32.00 1.20 9.61
C ALA A 157 30.74 0.32 9.76
N MET A 158 29.86 0.43 8.78
CA MET A 158 28.77 -0.52 8.51
C MET A 158 29.39 -1.88 8.18
N ASN A 159 29.19 -2.89 9.03
CA ASN A 159 29.38 -4.32 8.76
C ASN A 159 28.39 -5.06 9.68
N ALA A 160 27.64 -6.08 9.27
CA ALA A 160 27.78 -7.09 8.22
C ALA A 160 26.39 -7.38 7.60
N ILE A 161 26.23 -7.75 6.33
CA ILE A 161 26.56 -9.06 5.72
C ILE A 161 26.90 -8.86 4.23
N GLY A 162 28.12 -9.22 3.81
CA GLY A 162 28.40 -9.89 2.51
C GLY A 162 28.02 -9.27 1.15
N ALA A 163 27.75 -7.98 0.97
CA ALA A 163 27.49 -7.41 -0.36
C ALA A 163 28.55 -6.37 -0.77
N THR A 164 29.31 -6.66 -1.83
CA THR A 164 30.03 -5.64 -2.60
C THR A 164 29.08 -4.50 -2.96
N ARG A 165 29.47 -3.25 -2.70
CA ARG A 165 28.70 -2.07 -3.11
C ARG A 165 28.34 -2.19 -4.60
N SER A 166 27.10 -1.88 -4.95
CA SER A 166 26.65 -1.85 -6.33
C SER A 166 27.47 -0.86 -7.14
N THR A 167 27.59 -1.09 -8.44
CA THR A 167 28.32 -0.20 -9.35
C THR A 167 27.72 1.21 -9.36
N GLU A 168 26.42 1.28 -9.15
CA GLU A 168 25.59 2.47 -9.07
C GLU A 168 25.93 3.28 -7.82
N LEU A 169 25.99 2.63 -6.65
CA LEU A 169 26.37 3.28 -5.40
C LEU A 169 27.84 3.72 -5.43
N MET A 170 28.73 2.89 -5.97
CA MET A 170 30.13 3.26 -6.16
C MET A 170 30.26 4.49 -7.05
N ARG A 171 29.56 4.53 -8.19
CA ARG A 171 29.56 5.71 -9.08
C ARG A 171 29.01 6.95 -8.38
N LEU A 172 27.94 6.81 -7.60
CA LEU A 172 27.29 7.93 -6.91
C LEU A 172 28.19 8.53 -5.82
N THR A 173 28.95 7.69 -5.11
CA THR A 173 29.79 8.10 -3.98
C THR A 173 31.26 8.31 -4.35
N ASN A 174 31.65 8.07 -5.60
CA ASN A 174 33.01 8.29 -6.11
C ASN A 174 33.30 9.78 -6.33
N THR A 175 33.29 10.55 -5.24
CA THR A 175 33.65 11.97 -5.18
C THR A 175 34.71 12.18 -4.08
N PRO A 176 35.50 13.26 -4.11
CA PRO A 176 36.52 13.51 -3.09
C PRO A 176 36.01 13.57 -1.65
N THR A 177 34.74 13.98 -1.47
CA THR A 177 34.08 14.08 -0.16
C THR A 177 33.28 12.82 0.19
N GLY A 178 33.15 11.86 -0.71
CA GLY A 178 32.26 10.70 -0.57
C GLY A 178 30.77 11.02 -0.75
N LEU A 179 30.42 12.28 -1.03
CA LEU A 179 29.05 12.75 -1.25
C LEU A 179 28.88 13.30 -2.68
N PRO A 180 27.82 12.91 -3.42
CA PRO A 180 27.51 13.50 -4.72
C PRO A 180 27.03 14.94 -4.58
N LEU A 181 27.14 15.73 -5.67
CA LEU A 181 26.41 16.99 -5.80
C LEU A 181 24.90 16.75 -5.74
N LEU A 182 24.14 17.70 -5.18
CA LEU A 182 22.68 17.64 -5.11
C LEU A 182 22.04 17.33 -6.49
N ALA A 183 22.49 18.04 -7.53
CA ALA A 183 21.98 17.85 -8.90
C ALA A 183 22.23 16.43 -9.42
N THR A 184 23.36 15.81 -9.06
CA THR A 184 23.69 14.42 -9.43
C THR A 184 22.81 13.44 -8.67
N ALA A 185 22.58 13.64 -7.37
CA ALA A 185 21.72 12.78 -6.57
C ALA A 185 20.24 12.85 -7.03
N MET A 186 19.74 14.06 -7.28
CA MET A 186 18.35 14.28 -7.72
C MET A 186 18.11 13.95 -9.21
N ALA A 187 19.15 13.60 -9.97
CA ALA A 187 19.00 13.22 -11.36
C ALA A 187 18.10 11.96 -11.49
N PRO A 188 17.18 11.89 -12.47
CA PRO A 188 16.23 10.77 -12.61
C PRO A 188 16.86 9.36 -12.69
N ASN A 189 18.12 9.27 -13.12
CA ASN A 189 18.86 8.01 -13.21
C ASN A 189 19.48 7.56 -11.87
N ASN A 190 19.62 8.45 -10.90
CA ASN A 190 20.22 8.18 -9.59
C ASN A 190 19.20 8.24 -8.44
N PHE A 191 18.14 9.04 -8.59
CA PHE A 191 17.13 9.20 -7.57
C PHE A 191 16.27 7.91 -7.44
N PRO A 192 16.19 7.32 -6.23
CA PRO A 192 15.72 5.93 -6.08
C PRO A 192 14.22 5.82 -5.79
N PHE A 193 13.50 6.93 -5.61
CA PHE A 193 12.10 6.92 -5.19
C PHE A 193 11.16 7.36 -6.30
N ILE A 194 9.95 6.79 -6.30
CA ILE A 194 8.86 7.08 -7.23
C ILE A 194 7.53 7.15 -6.49
N GLU A 195 6.55 7.78 -7.13
CA GLU A 195 5.15 7.64 -6.73
C GLU A 195 4.58 6.38 -7.42
N ALA A 196 4.71 5.22 -6.77
CA ALA A 196 4.30 3.94 -7.35
C ALA A 196 2.85 3.90 -7.88
N PRO A 197 1.84 4.50 -7.19
CA PRO A 197 0.48 4.56 -7.72
C PRO A 197 0.39 5.28 -9.07
N ARG A 198 1.13 6.39 -9.26
CA ARG A 198 1.15 7.16 -10.53
C ARG A 198 1.74 6.35 -11.68
N MET A 199 2.67 5.45 -11.38
CA MET A 199 3.30 4.55 -12.36
C MET A 199 2.46 3.30 -12.65
N ALA A 200 1.27 3.15 -12.05
CA ALA A 200 0.40 2.01 -12.31
C ALA A 200 0.02 1.94 -13.79
N ASN A 201 0.31 0.79 -14.41
CA ASN A 201 -0.05 0.55 -15.80
C ASN A 201 -1.56 0.42 -15.97
N SER A 202 -2.08 0.98 -17.06
CA SER A 202 -3.46 0.78 -17.46
C SER A 202 -3.50 0.49 -18.97
N PHE A 203 -4.24 -0.54 -19.35
CA PHE A 203 -4.32 -0.99 -20.74
C PHE A 203 -5.77 -1.31 -21.10
N ASN A 204 -6.15 -0.93 -22.32
CA ASN A 204 -7.43 -1.30 -22.90
C ASN A 204 -7.27 -2.61 -23.67
N HIS A 205 -7.86 -3.67 -23.14
CA HIS A 205 -7.86 -4.99 -23.76
C HIS A 205 -9.14 -5.23 -24.58
N GLY A 206 -9.15 -6.29 -25.39
CA GLY A 206 -10.40 -6.78 -25.96
C GLY A 206 -11.25 -7.39 -24.84
N VAL A 207 -12.53 -7.07 -24.75
CA VAL A 207 -13.37 -7.55 -23.64
C VAL A 207 -14.62 -8.23 -24.18
N VAL A 208 -14.94 -9.40 -23.64
CA VAL A 208 -16.20 -10.10 -23.87
C VAL A 208 -16.98 -10.14 -22.56
N LYS A 209 -18.29 -9.89 -22.63
CA LYS A 209 -19.20 -10.04 -21.48
C LYS A 209 -20.01 -11.32 -21.63
N LEU A 210 -20.03 -12.12 -20.57
CA LEU A 210 -20.85 -13.31 -20.42
C LEU A 210 -22.03 -12.97 -19.52
N LYS A 211 -23.22 -12.98 -20.12
CA LYS A 211 -24.48 -12.70 -19.44
C LYS A 211 -25.19 -13.99 -19.07
N ASN A 212 -26.08 -13.89 -18.08
CA ASN A 212 -26.92 -15.01 -17.64
C ASN A 212 -26.12 -16.21 -17.12
N ILE A 213 -24.97 -15.97 -16.47
CA ILE A 213 -24.16 -17.04 -15.87
C ILE A 213 -24.83 -17.62 -14.60
N PRO A 214 -24.65 -18.91 -14.29
CA PRO A 214 -24.98 -19.45 -12.98
C PRO A 214 -24.30 -18.67 -11.83
N PHE A 215 -24.95 -18.57 -10.67
CA PHE A 215 -24.34 -17.90 -9.52
C PHE A 215 -23.07 -18.62 -9.04
N SER A 216 -23.03 -19.95 -9.23
CA SER A 216 -21.92 -20.84 -8.92
C SER A 216 -20.82 -20.96 -9.96
N THR A 217 -20.89 -20.16 -11.04
CA THR A 217 -19.86 -20.17 -12.07
C THR A 217 -18.48 -19.90 -11.47
N ARG A 218 -17.56 -20.82 -11.77
CA ARG A 218 -16.15 -20.73 -11.40
C ARG A 218 -15.33 -20.12 -12.54
N ARG A 219 -14.21 -19.49 -12.19
CA ARG A 219 -13.24 -19.00 -13.18
C ARG A 219 -12.81 -20.09 -14.16
N SER A 220 -12.49 -21.28 -13.68
CA SER A 220 -12.04 -22.39 -14.52
C SER A 220 -13.09 -22.82 -15.55
N GLU A 221 -14.37 -22.74 -15.20
CA GLU A 221 -15.49 -23.03 -16.12
C GLU A 221 -15.60 -21.98 -17.21
N VAL A 222 -15.40 -20.70 -16.88
CA VAL A 222 -15.36 -19.60 -17.86
C VAL A 222 -14.21 -19.80 -18.86
N ILE A 223 -13.02 -20.16 -18.37
CA ILE A 223 -11.86 -20.44 -19.24
C ILE A 223 -12.13 -21.65 -20.13
N ALA A 224 -12.70 -22.72 -19.57
CA ALA A 224 -13.04 -23.93 -20.32
C ALA A 224 -14.11 -23.67 -21.39
N PHE A 225 -15.11 -22.82 -21.07
CA PHE A 225 -16.19 -22.41 -21.97
C PHE A 225 -15.65 -21.69 -23.22
N LEU A 226 -14.71 -20.75 -23.06
CA LEU A 226 -14.08 -20.06 -24.20
C LEU A 226 -13.16 -20.99 -24.98
N GLY A 227 -12.54 -21.94 -24.28
CA GLY A 227 -11.64 -22.96 -24.83
C GLY A 227 -10.20 -22.47 -24.94
N ARG A 228 -9.26 -23.42 -25.08
CA ARG A 228 -7.81 -23.17 -25.02
C ARG A 228 -7.28 -22.21 -26.09
N ASN A 229 -7.98 -22.07 -27.22
CA ASN A 229 -7.57 -21.22 -28.34
C ASN A 229 -8.10 -19.80 -28.26
N SER A 230 -8.75 -19.41 -27.16
CA SER A 230 -9.44 -18.13 -27.01
C SER A 230 -8.51 -16.91 -26.89
N LYS A 231 -7.18 -17.07 -26.83
CA LYS A 231 -6.22 -15.94 -26.74
C LYS A 231 -6.61 -14.90 -25.67
N ILE A 232 -7.10 -15.38 -24.53
CA ILE A 232 -7.29 -14.57 -23.32
C ILE A 232 -5.93 -14.14 -22.75
N LEU A 233 -5.90 -13.13 -21.88
CA LEU A 233 -4.65 -12.74 -21.22
C LEU A 233 -4.07 -13.88 -20.37
N ASN A 234 -2.82 -13.73 -19.96
CA ASN A 234 -2.15 -14.70 -19.09
C ASN A 234 -2.82 -14.75 -17.72
N ASP A 235 -2.73 -15.89 -17.03
CA ASP A 235 -3.35 -16.03 -15.70
C ASP A 235 -2.83 -15.02 -14.67
N SER A 236 -1.57 -14.58 -14.79
CA SER A 236 -0.96 -13.53 -13.97
C SER A 236 -1.62 -12.15 -14.10
N ASP A 237 -2.27 -11.91 -15.24
CA ASP A 237 -2.99 -10.67 -15.54
C ASP A 237 -4.43 -10.71 -15.04
N GLU A 238 -4.89 -11.86 -14.55
CA GLU A 238 -6.22 -12.06 -13.99
C GLU A 238 -7.37 -11.74 -14.99
N PRO A 239 -7.38 -12.35 -16.20
CA PRO A 239 -8.29 -11.99 -17.31
C PRO A 239 -9.78 -12.18 -17.04
N VAL A 240 -10.16 -13.02 -16.07
CA VAL A 240 -11.56 -13.38 -15.81
C VAL A 240 -12.06 -12.62 -14.60
N HIS A 241 -13.02 -11.74 -14.80
CA HIS A 241 -13.66 -10.93 -13.77
C HIS A 241 -15.12 -11.33 -13.62
N ILE A 242 -15.43 -12.14 -12.62
CA ILE A 242 -16.82 -12.48 -12.30
C ILE A 242 -17.36 -11.44 -11.32
N ILE A 243 -18.29 -10.60 -11.79
CA ILE A 243 -18.77 -9.46 -11.02
C ILE A 243 -19.63 -9.94 -9.85
N MET A 244 -19.40 -9.34 -8.69
CA MET A 244 -20.18 -9.56 -7.48
C MET A 244 -20.63 -8.22 -6.92
N GLU A 245 -21.90 -8.11 -6.57
CA GLU A 245 -22.39 -6.97 -5.78
C GLU A 245 -21.85 -7.10 -4.34
N ARG A 246 -20.98 -6.18 -3.93
CA ARG A 246 -20.23 -6.27 -2.66
C ARG A 246 -21.08 -6.24 -1.39
N VAL A 247 -22.31 -5.71 -1.47
CA VAL A 247 -23.24 -5.61 -0.31
C VAL A 247 -24.05 -6.90 -0.13
N THR A 248 -24.52 -7.49 -1.23
CA THR A 248 -25.40 -8.67 -1.19
C THR A 248 -24.65 -9.98 -1.39
N SER A 249 -23.40 -9.91 -1.87
CA SER A 249 -22.60 -11.02 -2.42
C SER A 249 -23.18 -11.70 -3.66
N LYS A 250 -24.19 -11.12 -4.29
CA LYS A 250 -24.83 -11.72 -5.46
C LYS A 250 -23.89 -11.71 -6.66
N THR A 251 -23.71 -12.88 -7.28
CA THR A 251 -23.05 -13.03 -8.57
C THR A 251 -23.88 -12.37 -9.67
N MET A 252 -23.21 -11.54 -10.48
CA MET A 252 -23.78 -10.88 -11.65
C MET A 252 -23.17 -11.49 -12.92
N ASP A 253 -22.89 -10.68 -13.93
CA ASP A 253 -22.27 -11.11 -15.18
C ASP A 253 -20.75 -11.32 -15.02
N ALA A 254 -20.12 -11.99 -15.98
CA ALA A 254 -18.66 -12.11 -16.05
C ALA A 254 -18.10 -11.35 -17.24
N TYR A 255 -16.87 -10.87 -17.09
CA TYR A 255 -16.09 -10.29 -18.16
C TYR A 255 -14.81 -11.09 -18.36
N VAL A 256 -14.35 -11.18 -19.61
CA VAL A 256 -13.08 -11.82 -19.95
C VAL A 256 -12.26 -10.89 -20.84
N GLU A 257 -11.02 -10.65 -20.43
CA GLU A 257 -10.03 -9.85 -21.16
C GLU A 257 -9.20 -10.72 -22.12
N PHE A 258 -9.05 -10.22 -23.34
CA PHE A 258 -8.35 -10.83 -24.47
C PHE A 258 -7.12 -10.00 -24.85
N VAL A 259 -6.13 -10.66 -25.45
CA VAL A 259 -4.90 -9.99 -25.91
C VAL A 259 -5.18 -8.84 -26.88
N SER A 260 -6.25 -8.92 -27.67
CA SER A 260 -6.68 -7.87 -28.60
C SER A 260 -8.20 -7.86 -28.79
N LEU A 261 -8.72 -6.75 -29.31
CA LEU A 261 -10.12 -6.63 -29.70
C LEU A 261 -10.51 -7.65 -30.78
N GLU A 262 -9.61 -7.94 -31.73
CA GLU A 262 -9.87 -8.88 -32.81
C GLU A 262 -10.13 -10.30 -32.27
N GLU A 263 -9.35 -10.75 -31.28
CA GLU A 263 -9.55 -12.06 -30.66
C GLU A 263 -10.86 -12.13 -29.86
N ALA A 264 -11.25 -11.04 -29.19
CA ALA A 264 -12.56 -10.93 -28.55
C ALA A 264 -13.70 -11.05 -29.59
N MET A 265 -13.59 -10.36 -30.73
CA MET A 265 -14.57 -10.45 -31.83
C MET A 265 -14.66 -11.87 -32.39
N LYS A 266 -13.54 -12.56 -32.59
CA LYS A 266 -13.51 -13.96 -33.04
C LYS A 266 -14.22 -14.89 -32.05
N ALA A 267 -14.04 -14.68 -30.74
CA ALA A 267 -14.71 -15.48 -29.72
C ALA A 267 -16.23 -15.32 -29.76
N VAL A 268 -16.72 -14.08 -29.93
CA VAL A 268 -18.15 -13.78 -30.07
C VAL A 268 -18.73 -14.37 -31.36
N GLU A 269 -18.01 -14.22 -32.48
CA GLU A 269 -18.46 -14.75 -33.77
C GLU A 269 -18.54 -16.28 -33.76
N LYS A 270 -17.58 -16.96 -33.13
CA LYS A 270 -17.61 -18.40 -32.91
C LYS A 270 -18.85 -18.82 -32.11
N HIS A 271 -19.20 -18.08 -31.05
CA HIS A 271 -20.41 -18.36 -30.28
C HIS A 271 -21.68 -18.16 -31.12
N ARG A 272 -21.76 -17.07 -31.89
CA ARG A 272 -22.88 -16.79 -32.80
C ARG A 272 -23.05 -17.88 -33.85
N HIS A 273 -21.96 -18.33 -34.46
CA HIS A 273 -21.96 -19.42 -35.45
C HIS A 273 -22.43 -20.75 -34.84
N ASN A 274 -21.99 -21.08 -33.62
CA ASN A 274 -22.49 -22.25 -32.91
C ASN A 274 -23.99 -22.17 -32.65
N LEU A 275 -24.48 -21.01 -32.23
CA LEU A 275 -25.91 -20.79 -31.99
C LEU A 275 -26.73 -20.95 -33.27
N GLN A 276 -26.26 -20.42 -34.40
CA GLN A 276 -26.90 -20.59 -35.72
C GLN A 276 -26.94 -22.06 -36.15
N ASN A 277 -25.92 -22.85 -35.81
CA ASN A 277 -25.87 -24.29 -36.05
C ASN A 277 -26.67 -25.12 -35.03
N GLY A 278 -27.51 -24.49 -34.20
CA GLY A 278 -28.33 -25.14 -33.17
C GLY A 278 -27.54 -25.61 -31.94
N ARG A 279 -26.26 -25.25 -31.81
CA ARG A 279 -25.39 -25.61 -30.68
C ARG A 279 -25.38 -24.50 -29.65
N VAL A 280 -26.35 -24.53 -28.74
CA VAL A 280 -26.44 -23.58 -27.61
C VAL A 280 -25.24 -23.78 -26.68
N THR A 281 -24.46 -22.72 -26.45
CA THR A 281 -23.33 -22.77 -25.50
C THR A 281 -23.83 -22.56 -24.07
N ARG A 282 -23.41 -23.42 -23.14
CA ARG A 282 -23.91 -23.44 -21.76
C ARG A 282 -22.75 -23.36 -20.76
N LEU A 283 -23.01 -22.75 -19.60
CA LEU A 283 -22.21 -22.91 -18.39
C LEU A 283 -23.05 -23.70 -17.39
N GLY A 284 -22.61 -24.91 -17.05
CA GLY A 284 -23.47 -25.89 -16.36
C GLY A 284 -24.75 -26.14 -17.17
N ASP A 285 -25.90 -26.00 -16.52
CA ASP A 285 -27.19 -26.21 -17.17
C ASP A 285 -27.76 -24.94 -17.85
N ARG A 286 -27.13 -23.78 -17.64
CA ARG A 286 -27.68 -22.48 -18.04
C ARG A 286 -27.15 -22.06 -19.42
N PRO A 287 -28.03 -21.68 -20.38
CA PRO A 287 -27.60 -21.06 -21.62
C PRO A 287 -27.00 -19.68 -21.32
N VAL A 288 -25.83 -19.41 -21.89
CA VAL A 288 -25.06 -18.19 -21.65
C VAL A 288 -25.07 -17.34 -22.90
N GLU A 289 -25.29 -16.05 -22.74
CA GLU A 289 -25.18 -15.06 -23.81
C GLU A 289 -23.76 -14.50 -23.81
N VAL A 290 -23.13 -14.46 -24.99
CA VAL A 290 -21.78 -13.93 -25.18
C VAL A 290 -21.86 -12.69 -26.06
N GLU A 291 -21.48 -11.54 -25.52
CA GLU A 291 -21.48 -10.28 -26.26
C GLU A 291 -20.10 -9.61 -26.26
N LEU A 292 -19.79 -8.92 -27.35
CA LEU A 292 -18.64 -8.04 -27.39
C LEU A 292 -18.87 -6.88 -26.41
N SER A 293 -17.87 -6.57 -25.61
CA SER A 293 -17.95 -5.51 -24.61
C SER A 293 -16.75 -4.58 -24.70
N SER A 294 -16.65 -3.67 -23.74
CA SER A 294 -15.57 -2.71 -23.65
C SER A 294 -14.96 -2.70 -22.25
N GLN A 295 -13.74 -2.20 -22.18
CA GLN A 295 -13.06 -1.95 -20.91
C GLN A 295 -13.87 -0.98 -20.02
N ALA A 296 -14.51 0.04 -20.62
CA ALA A 296 -15.36 0.99 -19.91
C ALA A 296 -16.56 0.31 -19.23
N SER A 297 -17.21 -0.64 -19.92
CA SER A 297 -18.31 -1.43 -19.35
C SER A 297 -17.86 -2.29 -18.18
N LEU A 298 -16.69 -2.94 -18.30
CA LEU A 298 -16.07 -3.70 -17.22
C LEU A 298 -15.77 -2.80 -16.01
N MET A 299 -15.13 -1.65 -16.21
CA MET A 299 -14.81 -0.70 -15.13
C MET A 299 -16.07 -0.18 -14.43
N LYS A 300 -17.13 0.11 -15.20
CA LYS A 300 -18.43 0.53 -14.66
C LYS A 300 -19.05 -0.52 -13.74
N ASP A 301 -19.01 -1.79 -14.14
CA ASP A 301 -19.59 -2.89 -13.36
C ASP A 301 -18.70 -3.29 -12.18
N LEU A 302 -17.38 -3.09 -12.26
CA LEU A 302 -16.44 -3.29 -11.14
C LEU A 302 -16.53 -2.19 -10.06
N PHE A 303 -16.80 -0.95 -10.48
CA PHE A 303 -16.84 0.23 -9.60
C PHE A 303 -18.21 0.95 -9.71
N PRO A 304 -19.31 0.29 -9.32
CA PRO A 304 -20.67 0.80 -9.56
C PRO A 304 -21.00 2.06 -8.75
N LEU A 305 -20.31 2.30 -7.63
CA LEU A 305 -20.48 3.49 -6.79
C LEU A 305 -19.62 4.68 -7.23
N ALA A 306 -18.75 4.51 -8.23
CA ALA A 306 -17.95 5.57 -8.82
C ALA A 306 -18.83 6.48 -9.72
N ARG A 307 -19.69 7.28 -9.09
CA ARG A 307 -20.55 8.26 -9.75
C ARG A 307 -19.78 9.52 -10.13
N GLY A 308 -20.39 10.39 -10.92
CA GLY A 308 -19.77 11.67 -11.31
C GLY A 308 -18.61 11.55 -12.30
N LEU A 309 -18.46 10.38 -12.93
CA LEU A 309 -17.49 10.16 -14.00
C LEU A 309 -18.09 9.36 -15.15
N ILE A 310 -17.37 9.32 -16.27
CA ILE A 310 -17.60 8.46 -17.42
C ILE A 310 -16.31 7.66 -17.63
N TRP A 311 -16.44 6.34 -17.82
CA TRP A 311 -15.27 5.52 -18.15
C TRP A 311 -14.97 5.62 -19.65
N ASP A 312 -13.76 6.06 -19.98
CA ASP A 312 -13.18 5.99 -21.31
C ASP A 312 -12.10 4.90 -21.32
N GLY A 313 -12.50 3.70 -21.71
CA GLY A 313 -11.70 2.50 -21.49
C GLY A 313 -11.46 2.26 -19.99
N VAL A 314 -10.19 2.10 -19.60
CA VAL A 314 -9.76 2.08 -18.20
C VAL A 314 -9.79 3.45 -17.51
N THR A 315 -9.74 4.55 -18.27
CA THR A 315 -9.49 5.90 -17.76
C THR A 315 -10.77 6.58 -17.27
N PRO A 316 -10.81 7.10 -16.03
CA PRO A 316 -11.96 7.86 -15.55
C PRO A 316 -11.96 9.30 -16.09
N GLN A 317 -13.05 9.71 -16.74
CA GLN A 317 -13.30 11.09 -17.17
C GLN A 317 -14.30 11.75 -16.21
N PHE A 318 -13.83 12.68 -15.39
CA PHE A 318 -14.65 13.31 -14.35
C PHE A 318 -15.59 14.35 -14.92
N LYS A 319 -16.85 14.33 -14.48
CA LYS A 319 -17.84 15.33 -14.84
C LYS A 319 -17.61 16.61 -14.01
N PRO A 320 -18.01 17.78 -14.54
CA PRO A 320 -18.05 19.00 -13.75
C PRO A 320 -18.89 18.82 -12.48
N TYR A 321 -18.51 19.53 -11.42
CA TYR A 321 -19.21 19.46 -10.15
C TYR A 321 -20.67 19.95 -10.31
N ASN A 322 -21.62 19.08 -9.96
CA ASN A 322 -23.03 19.42 -9.95
C ASN A 322 -23.42 20.03 -8.59
N HIS A 323 -23.73 21.32 -8.57
CA HIS A 323 -24.16 22.03 -7.37
C HIS A 323 -25.60 21.70 -6.94
N GLN A 324 -26.46 21.21 -7.84
CA GLN A 324 -27.86 20.91 -7.53
C GLN A 324 -28.02 19.52 -6.92
N PHE A 325 -27.25 18.54 -7.43
CA PHE A 325 -27.38 17.14 -7.04
C PHE A 325 -26.06 16.58 -6.51
N ALA A 326 -25.78 16.81 -5.22
CA ALA A 326 -24.54 16.41 -4.57
C ALA A 326 -24.29 14.88 -4.55
N TRP A 327 -25.31 14.05 -4.79
CA TRP A 327 -25.18 12.59 -4.90
C TRP A 327 -24.75 12.12 -6.30
N GLU A 328 -24.71 13.01 -7.30
CA GLU A 328 -24.20 12.73 -8.64
C GLU A 328 -22.70 12.97 -8.75
N ASN A 329 -22.11 13.70 -7.81
CA ASN A 329 -20.69 14.02 -7.77
C ASN A 329 -19.85 12.81 -7.38
N PHE A 330 -18.59 12.81 -7.83
CA PHE A 330 -17.62 11.78 -7.48
C PHE A 330 -17.30 11.79 -5.98
N ARG A 331 -17.32 10.60 -5.36
CA ARG A 331 -17.02 10.38 -3.93
C ARG A 331 -15.87 9.41 -3.68
N GLY A 332 -15.33 8.81 -4.74
CA GLY A 332 -14.40 7.70 -4.66
C GLY A 332 -14.78 6.58 -5.63
N PHE A 333 -13.81 5.74 -5.93
CA PHE A 333 -14.01 4.54 -6.76
C PHE A 333 -14.62 3.37 -5.99
N ILE A 334 -14.39 3.33 -4.67
CA ILE A 334 -14.87 2.30 -3.77
C ILE A 334 -15.09 2.92 -2.39
N SER A 335 -16.16 2.53 -1.71
CA SER A 335 -16.44 3.02 -0.35
C SER A 335 -15.87 2.10 0.73
N GLU A 336 -15.73 2.61 1.95
CA GLU A 336 -15.31 1.80 3.11
C GLU A 336 -16.35 0.72 3.42
N GLU A 337 -17.64 1.04 3.29
CA GLU A 337 -18.74 0.11 3.52
C GLU A 337 -18.71 -1.07 2.53
N GLU A 338 -18.35 -0.83 1.27
CA GLU A 338 -18.15 -1.91 0.28
C GLU A 338 -17.05 -2.88 0.72
N MET A 339 -15.96 -2.38 1.31
CA MET A 339 -14.86 -3.21 1.83
C MET A 339 -15.26 -3.95 3.10
N VAL A 340 -15.94 -3.29 4.02
CA VAL A 340 -16.47 -3.91 5.25
C VAL A 340 -17.45 -5.03 4.92
N MET A 341 -18.32 -4.83 3.93
CA MET A 341 -19.25 -5.88 3.51
C MET A 341 -18.54 -7.08 2.88
N LEU A 342 -17.49 -6.83 2.09
CA LEU A 342 -16.66 -7.90 1.53
C LEU A 342 -16.00 -8.76 2.61
N ILE A 343 -15.51 -8.13 3.70
CA ILE A 343 -14.98 -8.82 4.89
C ILE A 343 -16.06 -9.66 5.57
N LYS A 344 -17.24 -9.08 5.82
CA LYS A 344 -18.35 -9.79 6.48
C LYS A 344 -18.79 -11.04 5.71
N HIS A 345 -18.74 -11.01 4.37
CA HIS A 345 -19.09 -12.16 3.54
C HIS A 345 -18.15 -13.36 3.75
N VAL A 346 -16.87 -13.14 4.10
CA VAL A 346 -15.91 -14.23 4.35
C VAL A 346 -15.83 -14.66 5.81
N GLU A 347 -16.03 -13.73 6.75
CA GLU A 347 -16.03 -14.00 8.20
C GLU A 347 -17.32 -14.67 8.66
N VAL A 348 -18.46 -14.26 8.09
CA VAL A 348 -19.80 -14.71 8.50
C VAL A 348 -20.57 -15.26 7.29
N PRO A 349 -20.07 -16.32 6.62
CA PRO A 349 -20.64 -16.79 5.35
C PRO A 349 -22.09 -17.29 5.47
N HIS A 350 -22.50 -17.76 6.65
CA HIS A 350 -23.87 -18.20 6.91
C HIS A 350 -24.91 -17.06 6.87
N ARG A 351 -24.48 -15.79 6.96
CA ARG A 351 -25.33 -14.61 6.76
C ARG A 351 -25.38 -14.16 5.30
N SER A 352 -24.63 -14.82 4.43
CA SER A 352 -24.39 -14.42 3.04
C SER A 352 -24.83 -15.55 2.11
N PRO A 353 -26.11 -15.60 1.68
CA PRO A 353 -26.67 -16.77 1.00
C PRO A 353 -25.89 -17.13 -0.27
N TYR A 354 -25.45 -16.14 -1.05
CA TYR A 354 -24.68 -16.37 -2.28
C TYR A 354 -23.21 -16.76 -2.03
N SER A 355 -22.60 -16.21 -0.97
CA SER A 355 -21.21 -16.58 -0.61
C SER A 355 -21.11 -17.99 -0.05
N LYS A 356 -22.20 -18.56 0.47
CA LYS A 356 -22.24 -19.94 0.95
C LYS A 356 -21.99 -20.94 -0.19
N ASP A 357 -22.62 -20.72 -1.34
CA ASP A 357 -22.51 -21.62 -2.49
C ASP A 357 -21.20 -21.39 -3.27
N CYS A 358 -20.59 -20.20 -3.11
CA CYS A 358 -19.40 -19.76 -3.85
C CYS A 358 -18.41 -19.05 -2.94
N PRO A 359 -17.81 -19.74 -1.97
CA PRO A 359 -16.99 -19.11 -0.93
C PRO A 359 -15.73 -18.42 -1.48
N GLN A 360 -15.27 -18.79 -2.67
CA GLN A 360 -14.14 -18.17 -3.37
C GLN A 360 -14.45 -16.76 -3.92
N ARG A 361 -15.73 -16.44 -4.16
CA ARG A 361 -16.11 -15.25 -4.93
C ARG A 361 -15.69 -13.93 -4.29
N PRO A 362 -15.83 -13.71 -2.96
CA PRO A 362 -15.34 -12.48 -2.33
C PRO A 362 -13.85 -12.22 -2.58
N TYR A 363 -13.03 -13.28 -2.59
CA TYR A 363 -11.60 -13.17 -2.87
C TYR A 363 -11.33 -12.85 -4.34
N GLU A 364 -12.03 -13.50 -5.27
CA GLU A 364 -11.94 -13.19 -6.71
C GLU A 364 -12.40 -11.75 -7.04
N CYS A 365 -13.43 -11.27 -6.33
CA CYS A 365 -13.90 -9.90 -6.40
C CYS A 365 -12.81 -8.93 -5.92
N LEU A 366 -12.12 -9.24 -4.81
CA LEU A 366 -11.03 -8.40 -4.33
C LEU A 366 -9.82 -8.44 -5.28
N ILE A 367 -9.44 -9.60 -5.83
CA ILE A 367 -8.38 -9.71 -6.84
C ILE A 367 -8.68 -8.81 -8.05
N SER A 368 -9.90 -8.89 -8.58
CA SER A 368 -10.33 -8.02 -9.70
C SER A 368 -10.31 -6.55 -9.30
N THR A 369 -10.72 -6.23 -8.07
CA THR A 369 -10.66 -4.88 -7.52
C THR A 369 -9.21 -4.39 -7.50
N LEU A 370 -8.28 -5.12 -6.90
CA LEU A 370 -6.86 -4.72 -6.79
C LEU A 370 -6.19 -4.53 -8.17
N LYS A 371 -6.47 -5.43 -9.12
CA LYS A 371 -5.88 -5.42 -10.47
C LYS A 371 -6.43 -4.31 -11.36
N LYS A 372 -7.70 -3.94 -11.19
CA LYS A 372 -8.36 -2.93 -12.04
C LYS A 372 -8.56 -1.59 -11.35
N PHE A 373 -8.23 -1.44 -10.07
CA PHE A 373 -8.36 -0.18 -9.36
C PHE A 373 -7.49 0.90 -10.04
N PRO A 374 -8.03 2.10 -10.29
CA PRO A 374 -7.33 3.15 -11.02
C PRO A 374 -6.30 3.87 -10.12
N TRP A 375 -5.27 3.16 -9.68
CA TRP A 375 -4.22 3.70 -8.79
C TRP A 375 -3.47 4.88 -9.39
N TYR A 376 -3.40 4.97 -10.72
CA TYR A 376 -2.78 6.08 -11.44
C TYR A 376 -3.57 7.39 -11.34
N ALA A 377 -4.85 7.35 -10.96
CA ALA A 377 -5.67 8.53 -10.69
C ALA A 377 -5.42 9.08 -9.27
N THR A 378 -4.15 9.34 -8.97
CA THR A 378 -3.62 9.70 -7.64
C THR A 378 -4.25 10.95 -7.03
N ASP A 379 -4.76 11.84 -7.89
CA ASP A 379 -5.46 13.07 -7.51
C ASP A 379 -6.89 12.81 -7.01
N CYS A 380 -7.39 11.58 -7.16
CA CYS A 380 -8.77 11.19 -6.85
C CYS A 380 -8.85 10.04 -5.85
N VAL A 381 -7.72 9.43 -5.49
CA VAL A 381 -7.63 8.37 -4.49
C VAL A 381 -7.14 8.97 -3.18
N THR A 382 -7.91 8.81 -2.11
CA THR A 382 -7.54 9.31 -0.78
C THR A 382 -6.78 8.29 0.05
N ILE A 383 -6.10 8.75 1.10
CA ILE A 383 -5.44 7.88 2.08
C ILE A 383 -6.44 6.91 2.72
N SER A 384 -7.60 7.41 3.13
CA SER A 384 -8.68 6.58 3.69
C SER A 384 -9.16 5.52 2.71
N GLN A 385 -9.38 5.89 1.44
CA GLN A 385 -9.85 4.94 0.44
C GLN A 385 -8.83 3.82 0.19
N ARG A 386 -7.54 4.17 0.06
CA ARG A 386 -6.48 3.15 -0.01
C ARG A 386 -6.48 2.26 1.23
N HIS A 387 -6.58 2.86 2.41
CA HIS A 387 -6.54 2.13 3.67
C HIS A 387 -7.69 1.13 3.77
N ALA A 388 -8.91 1.50 3.36
CA ALA A 388 -10.05 0.59 3.31
C ALA A 388 -9.78 -0.65 2.41
N VAL A 389 -9.19 -0.44 1.22
CA VAL A 389 -8.80 -1.53 0.31
C VAL A 389 -7.71 -2.42 0.92
N TYR A 390 -6.72 -1.81 1.58
CA TYR A 390 -5.66 -2.54 2.29
C TYR A 390 -6.22 -3.40 3.43
N ILE A 391 -7.04 -2.84 4.31
CA ILE A 391 -7.65 -3.57 5.44
C ILE A 391 -8.54 -4.71 4.93
N GLY A 392 -9.33 -4.46 3.88
CA GLY A 392 -10.07 -5.52 3.19
C GLY A 392 -9.16 -6.65 2.72
N THR A 393 -8.01 -6.31 2.14
CA THR A 393 -7.05 -7.28 1.62
C THR A 393 -6.38 -8.10 2.72
N GLU A 394 -5.87 -7.44 3.76
CA GLU A 394 -5.25 -8.10 4.91
C GLU A 394 -6.23 -9.06 5.60
N ARG A 395 -7.47 -8.61 5.84
CA ARG A 395 -8.51 -9.43 6.50
C ARG A 395 -8.92 -10.63 5.67
N LEU A 396 -9.19 -10.44 4.37
CA LEU A 396 -9.52 -11.56 3.50
C LEU A 396 -8.35 -12.55 3.40
N LEU A 397 -7.10 -12.08 3.26
CA LEU A 397 -5.93 -12.97 3.23
C LEU A 397 -5.76 -13.75 4.53
N SER A 398 -5.97 -13.11 5.68
CA SER A 398 -5.92 -13.76 7.00
C SER A 398 -6.94 -14.90 7.09
N VAL A 399 -8.20 -14.63 6.74
CA VAL A 399 -9.29 -15.63 6.74
C VAL A 399 -9.02 -16.74 5.73
N LEU A 400 -8.54 -16.41 4.53
CA LEU A 400 -8.20 -17.40 3.50
C LEU A 400 -7.06 -18.30 3.96
N SER A 401 -6.01 -17.73 4.55
CA SER A 401 -4.85 -18.47 5.04
C SER A 401 -5.23 -19.47 6.14
N ASP A 402 -6.09 -19.07 7.08
CA ASP A 402 -6.63 -19.99 8.10
C ASP A 402 -7.48 -21.11 7.49
N LYS A 403 -8.31 -20.81 6.48
CA LYS A 403 -9.13 -21.83 5.80
C LYS A 403 -8.30 -22.81 4.96
N VAL A 404 -7.25 -22.31 4.30
CA VAL A 404 -6.30 -23.14 3.53
C VAL A 404 -5.51 -24.05 4.46
N SER A 405 -4.99 -23.53 5.58
CA SER A 405 -4.19 -24.33 6.53
C SER A 405 -5.00 -25.44 7.19
N ARG A 406 -6.29 -25.19 7.45
CA ARG A 406 -7.24 -26.19 7.97
C ARG A 406 -7.79 -27.14 6.91
N GLY A 407 -7.61 -26.85 5.63
CA GLY A 407 -8.14 -27.66 4.53
C GLY A 407 -9.68 -27.74 4.50
N VAL A 408 -10.39 -26.66 4.87
CA VAL A 408 -11.86 -26.66 5.02
C VAL A 408 -12.57 -26.92 3.69
N ASP A 409 -12.10 -26.29 2.61
CA ASP A 409 -12.62 -26.46 1.26
C ASP A 409 -11.47 -26.36 0.25
N PRO A 410 -10.70 -27.44 0.04
CA PRO A 410 -9.51 -27.41 -0.81
C PRO A 410 -9.83 -27.18 -2.29
N VAL A 411 -11.10 -27.36 -2.70
CA VAL A 411 -11.53 -27.21 -4.09
C VAL A 411 -11.77 -25.74 -4.42
N ASN A 412 -12.50 -25.01 -3.57
CA ASN A 412 -12.83 -23.61 -3.83
C ASN A 412 -11.88 -22.64 -3.11
N LEU A 413 -11.43 -22.98 -1.90
CA LEU A 413 -10.56 -22.18 -1.05
C LEU A 413 -9.16 -22.80 -0.95
N GLY A 414 -8.57 -23.11 -2.11
CA GLY A 414 -7.27 -23.77 -2.19
C GLY A 414 -6.07 -22.80 -2.25
N ALA A 415 -4.87 -23.37 -2.16
CA ALA A 415 -3.60 -22.65 -2.25
C ALA A 415 -3.43 -21.84 -3.55
N GLN A 416 -4.06 -22.26 -4.64
CA GLN A 416 -4.04 -21.52 -5.90
C GLN A 416 -4.74 -20.15 -5.76
N LEU A 417 -5.89 -20.10 -5.08
CA LEU A 417 -6.61 -18.85 -4.83
C LEU A 417 -5.79 -17.94 -3.91
N GLN A 418 -5.19 -18.51 -2.87
CA GLN A 418 -4.29 -17.78 -1.97
C GLN A 418 -3.11 -17.17 -2.73
N THR A 419 -2.42 -17.96 -3.56
CA THR A 419 -1.28 -17.48 -4.38
C THR A 419 -1.69 -16.34 -5.30
N ARG A 420 -2.83 -16.46 -5.98
CA ARG A 420 -3.37 -15.39 -6.84
C ARG A 420 -3.64 -14.11 -6.06
N MET A 421 -4.26 -14.22 -4.89
CA MET A 421 -4.57 -13.08 -4.03
C MET A 421 -3.33 -12.42 -3.47
N VAL A 422 -2.34 -13.20 -3.04
CA VAL A 422 -1.03 -12.72 -2.59
C VAL A 422 -0.31 -11.96 -3.70
N ASN A 423 -0.25 -12.55 -4.90
CA ASN A 423 0.38 -11.90 -6.05
C ASN A 423 -0.32 -10.58 -6.40
N ALA A 424 -1.65 -10.54 -6.40
CA ALA A 424 -2.41 -9.31 -6.63
C ALA A 424 -2.13 -8.25 -5.56
N ALA A 425 -2.01 -8.64 -4.29
CA ALA A 425 -1.74 -7.74 -3.18
C ALA A 425 -0.31 -7.20 -3.18
N LEU A 426 0.71 -8.05 -3.38
CA LEU A 426 2.11 -7.63 -3.40
C LEU A 426 2.48 -6.86 -4.67
N ALA A 427 1.85 -7.18 -5.81
CA ALA A 427 1.98 -6.40 -7.04
C ALA A 427 1.16 -5.10 -7.03
N CYS A 428 0.30 -4.87 -6.03
CA CYS A 428 -0.55 -3.69 -5.96
C CYS A 428 0.31 -2.41 -5.90
N PRO A 429 0.21 -1.49 -6.88
CA PRO A 429 0.99 -0.26 -6.89
C PRO A 429 0.47 0.76 -5.86
N GLY A 430 -0.77 0.61 -5.41
CA GLY A 430 -1.37 1.45 -4.37
C GLY A 430 -0.81 1.21 -2.96
N PHE A 431 -0.32 0.00 -2.68
CA PHE A 431 0.13 -0.38 -1.34
C PHE A 431 1.54 0.12 -1.06
N THR A 432 1.72 0.70 0.13
CA THR A 432 3.03 1.16 0.60
C THR A 432 3.96 -0.03 0.85
N PRO A 433 5.28 0.20 0.92
CA PRO A 433 6.23 -0.85 1.31
C PRO A 433 5.85 -1.52 2.64
N LEU A 434 5.45 -0.74 3.65
CA LEU A 434 5.00 -1.29 4.93
C LEU A 434 3.73 -2.14 4.81
N MET A 435 2.75 -1.73 4.00
CA MET A 435 1.54 -2.53 3.76
C MET A 435 1.87 -3.88 3.13
N LYS A 436 2.80 -3.90 2.16
CA LYS A 436 3.27 -5.14 1.54
C LYS A 436 4.06 -6.00 2.52
N ASP A 437 4.89 -5.40 3.36
CA ASP A 437 5.64 -6.10 4.40
C ASP A 437 4.70 -6.78 5.40
N ASN A 438 3.66 -6.08 5.88
CA ASN A 438 2.67 -6.64 6.79
C ASN A 438 1.97 -7.89 6.21
N ILE A 439 1.59 -7.83 4.93
CA ILE A 439 1.04 -8.99 4.20
C ILE A 439 2.08 -10.10 4.09
N SER A 440 3.33 -9.75 3.81
CA SER A 440 4.44 -10.70 3.70
C SER A 440 4.69 -11.43 5.02
N TRP A 441 4.65 -10.69 6.13
CA TRP A 441 4.80 -11.23 7.47
C TRP A 441 3.61 -12.12 7.86
N LEU A 442 2.37 -11.67 7.60
CA LEU A 442 1.15 -12.43 7.89
C LEU A 442 1.17 -13.83 7.26
N LEU A 443 1.77 -13.96 6.08
CA LEU A 443 1.75 -15.16 5.27
C LEU A 443 3.10 -15.89 5.22
N ASN A 444 4.09 -15.45 6.00
CA ASN A 444 5.45 -15.98 6.02
C ASN A 444 6.10 -16.07 4.62
N ILE A 445 5.96 -15.00 3.82
CA ILE A 445 6.51 -14.92 2.47
C ILE A 445 8.04 -14.77 2.54
N SER A 446 8.76 -15.56 1.73
CA SER A 446 10.22 -15.55 1.72
C SER A 446 10.78 -14.19 1.31
N GLU A 447 11.96 -13.82 1.81
CA GLU A 447 12.59 -12.56 1.40
C GLU A 447 12.84 -12.47 -0.11
N ALA A 448 13.16 -13.59 -0.75
CA ALA A 448 13.37 -13.65 -2.20
C ALA A 448 12.11 -13.26 -2.97
N ASP A 449 10.94 -13.77 -2.55
CA ASP A 449 9.66 -13.42 -3.15
C ASP A 449 9.30 -11.96 -2.86
N GLN A 450 9.61 -11.46 -1.65
CA GLN A 450 9.43 -10.04 -1.33
C GLN A 450 10.27 -9.15 -2.27
N ARG A 451 11.51 -9.55 -2.58
CA ARG A 451 12.37 -8.81 -3.54
C ARG A 451 11.84 -8.89 -4.97
N PHE A 452 11.24 -10.00 -5.36
CA PHE A 452 10.57 -10.12 -6.65
C PHE A 452 9.48 -9.06 -6.84
N PHE A 453 8.77 -8.69 -5.77
CA PHE A 453 7.78 -7.60 -5.77
C PHE A 453 8.37 -6.19 -5.52
N GLY A 454 9.69 -6.05 -5.55
CA GLY A 454 10.38 -4.77 -5.42
C GLY A 454 10.37 -4.17 -4.01
N GLN A 455 10.20 -4.99 -2.97
CA GLN A 455 10.25 -4.50 -1.59
C GLN A 455 11.69 -4.12 -1.19
N PRO A 456 11.86 -3.01 -0.43
CA PRO A 456 13.17 -2.60 0.09
C PRO A 456 13.63 -3.55 1.20
N LEU A 457 14.90 -3.44 1.63
CA LEU A 457 15.51 -4.33 2.63
C LEU A 457 14.77 -4.28 3.97
N HIS A 458 14.42 -3.09 4.43
CA HIS A 458 13.74 -2.89 5.71
C HIS A 458 12.31 -2.38 5.52
N ALA A 459 11.50 -3.03 4.67
CA ALA A 459 10.15 -2.58 4.33
C ALA A 459 9.24 -2.32 5.55
N HIS A 460 9.35 -3.14 6.61
CA HIS A 460 8.71 -2.92 7.92
C HIS A 460 9.02 -1.58 8.61
N LEU A 461 10.08 -0.88 8.19
CA LEU A 461 10.51 0.41 8.75
C LEU A 461 10.06 1.63 7.90
N TRP A 462 9.25 1.42 6.86
CA TRP A 462 8.74 2.48 5.98
C TRP A 462 7.39 3.05 6.47
N ARG A 463 7.28 3.30 7.78
CA ARG A 463 6.01 3.68 8.43
C ARG A 463 5.44 5.02 7.98
N HIS A 464 6.31 5.97 7.66
CA HIS A 464 5.94 7.35 7.33
C HIS A 464 6.14 7.67 5.85
N GLN A 465 6.13 6.63 5.00
CA GLN A 465 6.16 6.73 3.56
C GLN A 465 4.82 6.24 3.02
N TYR A 466 3.98 7.20 2.70
CA TYR A 466 2.62 7.03 2.25
C TYR A 466 2.51 7.05 0.73
N SER A 467 3.37 7.73 -0.03
CA SER A 467 3.33 7.69 -1.50
C SER A 467 4.68 7.33 -2.11
N LEU A 468 5.78 7.62 -1.43
CA LEU A 468 7.13 7.21 -1.78
C LEU A 468 7.27 5.67 -1.78
N ALA A 469 7.80 5.16 -2.88
CA ALA A 469 8.15 3.75 -3.03
C ALA A 469 9.49 3.59 -3.77
N PRO A 470 10.20 2.46 -3.58
CA PRO A 470 11.39 2.16 -4.35
C PRO A 470 11.11 2.13 -5.86
N LYS A 471 12.00 2.73 -6.63
CA LYS A 471 12.00 2.66 -8.09
C LYS A 471 12.46 1.25 -8.53
N PRO A 472 11.70 0.56 -9.39
CA PRO A 472 12.11 -0.74 -9.92
C PRO A 472 13.48 -0.69 -10.60
N GLY A 473 14.31 -1.70 -10.35
CA GLY A 473 15.64 -1.84 -10.95
C GLY A 473 16.75 -1.05 -10.25
N ILE A 474 16.45 -0.23 -9.24
CA ILE A 474 17.48 0.42 -8.42
C ILE A 474 18.04 -0.58 -7.40
N PRO A 475 19.37 -0.70 -7.26
CA PRO A 475 19.98 -1.53 -6.24
C PRO A 475 19.55 -1.14 -4.82
N LEU A 476 19.35 -2.14 -3.97
CA LEU A 476 18.86 -1.96 -2.59
C LEU A 476 19.80 -1.11 -1.74
N ASP A 477 21.11 -1.22 -1.96
CA ASP A 477 22.11 -0.43 -1.24
C ASP A 477 22.09 1.05 -1.61
N VAL A 478 21.70 1.40 -2.85
CA VAL A 478 21.43 2.79 -3.25
C VAL A 478 20.25 3.34 -2.47
N ILE A 479 19.14 2.59 -2.37
CA ILE A 479 17.96 3.00 -1.60
C ILE A 479 18.35 3.25 -0.14
N GLU A 480 19.03 2.30 0.51
CA GLU A 480 19.46 2.41 1.90
C GLU A 480 20.46 3.56 2.12
N TRP A 481 21.30 3.88 1.13
CA TRP A 481 22.17 5.05 1.18
C TRP A 481 21.37 6.35 1.24
N TYR A 482 20.36 6.55 0.37
CA TYR A 482 19.51 7.75 0.43
C TYR A 482 18.75 7.85 1.75
N VAL A 483 18.20 6.73 2.24
CA VAL A 483 17.52 6.70 3.55
C VAL A 483 18.49 7.11 4.67
N SER A 484 19.74 6.64 4.61
CA SER A 484 20.76 6.99 5.60
C SER A 484 21.13 8.47 5.55
N VAL A 485 21.32 9.06 4.36
CA VAL A 485 21.57 10.51 4.19
C VAL A 485 20.41 11.33 4.75
N ILE A 486 19.16 10.94 4.46
CA ILE A 486 17.96 11.60 4.98
C ILE A 486 17.88 11.49 6.50
N ARG A 487 18.11 10.30 7.06
CA ARG A 487 18.12 10.06 8.51
C ARG A 487 19.17 10.90 9.20
N GLU A 488 20.40 10.92 8.67
CA GLU A 488 21.52 11.66 9.26
C GLU A 488 21.26 13.16 9.24
N GLN A 489 20.82 13.71 8.10
CA GLN A 489 20.53 15.14 8.01
C GLN A 489 19.39 15.57 8.93
N THR A 490 18.27 14.83 8.93
CA THR A 490 17.13 15.17 9.81
C THR A 490 17.48 15.02 11.30
N SER A 491 18.37 14.11 11.65
CA SER A 491 18.90 13.99 13.02
C SER A 491 19.79 15.16 13.41
N ARG A 492 20.64 15.64 12.49
CA ARG A 492 21.46 16.86 12.70
C ARG A 492 20.58 18.09 12.86
N ASP A 493 19.54 18.22 12.04
CA ASP A 493 18.57 19.32 12.13
C ASP A 493 17.84 19.30 13.48
N MET A 494 17.43 18.12 13.96
CA MET A 494 16.83 17.97 15.29
C MET A 494 17.77 18.47 16.39
N LEU A 495 19.05 18.11 16.35
CA LEU A 495 20.05 18.55 17.35
C LEU A 495 20.26 20.07 17.38
N GLY A 496 19.98 20.76 16.27
CA GLY A 496 20.04 22.23 16.18
C GLY A 496 18.85 22.96 16.80
N LEU A 497 17.78 22.25 17.18
CA LEU A 497 16.58 22.85 17.77
C LEU A 497 16.78 23.26 19.25
N SER A 498 15.89 24.14 19.75
CA SER A 498 15.84 24.51 21.16
C SER A 498 15.66 23.28 22.07
N HIS A 499 16.13 23.34 23.33
CA HIS A 499 16.01 22.21 24.26
C HIS A 499 14.56 21.70 24.37
N SER A 500 13.59 22.60 24.56
CA SER A 500 12.17 22.22 24.66
C SER A 500 11.68 21.50 23.40
N SER A 501 11.94 22.07 22.22
CA SER A 501 11.52 21.46 20.95
C SER A 501 12.21 20.10 20.70
N ARG A 502 13.47 19.95 21.13
CA ARG A 502 14.19 18.67 21.04
C ARG A 502 13.59 17.61 21.93
N THR A 503 13.30 17.93 23.19
CA THR A 503 12.66 17.00 24.13
C THR A 503 11.34 16.51 23.57
N ASP A 504 10.47 17.42 23.12
CA ASP A 504 9.16 17.08 22.54
C ASP A 504 9.30 16.16 21.32
N LEU A 505 10.26 16.44 20.43
CA LEU A 505 10.45 15.65 19.22
C LEU A 505 11.10 14.29 19.51
N GLN A 506 11.98 14.22 20.50
CA GLN A 506 12.60 12.98 20.94
C GLN A 506 11.59 12.06 21.62
N GLU A 507 10.70 12.59 22.46
CA GLU A 507 9.59 11.82 23.06
C GLU A 507 8.66 11.24 21.99
N LYS A 508 8.29 12.05 20.98
CA LYS A 508 7.52 11.55 19.82
C LYS A 508 8.29 10.51 19.01
N GLY A 509 9.60 10.69 18.83
CA GLY A 509 10.48 9.74 18.15
C GLY A 509 10.52 8.37 18.82
N GLN A 510 10.40 8.29 20.15
CA GLN A 510 10.35 7.01 20.88
C GLN A 510 9.07 6.20 20.59
N GLN A 511 8.02 6.85 20.08
CA GLN A 511 6.74 6.22 19.77
C GLN A 511 6.68 5.71 18.32
N THR A 512 7.77 5.86 17.56
CA THR A 512 7.77 5.53 16.14
C THR A 512 9.10 4.97 15.67
N ASP A 513 9.15 4.56 14.41
CA ASP A 513 10.38 4.06 13.81
C ASP A 513 11.28 5.22 13.32
N MET A 514 12.58 5.09 13.59
CA MET A 514 13.59 6.12 13.30
C MET A 514 14.50 5.75 12.12
N HIS A 515 14.14 4.75 11.31
CA HIS A 515 14.93 4.33 10.14
C HIS A 515 15.14 5.47 9.13
N TRP A 516 14.13 6.32 8.96
CA TRP A 516 14.17 7.56 8.17
C TRP A 516 14.51 8.82 8.99
N GLY A 517 14.94 8.65 10.25
CA GLY A 517 15.19 9.75 11.16
C GLY A 517 13.94 10.55 11.49
N TYR A 518 14.05 11.87 11.47
CA TYR A 518 12.95 12.80 11.75
C TYR A 518 12.22 13.25 10.47
N PHE A 519 12.30 12.49 9.38
CA PHE A 519 11.57 12.78 8.13
C PHE A 519 10.07 13.03 8.36
N TRP A 520 9.44 12.21 9.19
CA TRP A 520 8.02 12.34 9.57
C TRP A 520 7.70 13.70 10.23
N ALA A 521 8.66 14.28 10.95
CA ALA A 521 8.50 15.57 11.59
C ALA A 521 8.55 16.71 10.56
N GLU A 522 9.38 16.57 9.52
CA GLU A 522 9.48 17.54 8.43
C GLU A 522 8.26 17.51 7.49
N LEU A 523 7.59 16.35 7.37
CA LEU A 523 6.28 16.27 6.72
C LEU A 523 5.21 17.03 7.50
N GLY A 524 5.24 16.93 8.83
CA GLY A 524 4.31 17.65 9.71
C GLY A 524 2.84 17.23 9.56
N HIS A 525 2.57 16.01 9.09
CA HIS A 525 1.20 15.51 8.97
C HIS A 525 0.52 15.44 10.34
N SER A 526 -0.67 16.03 10.43
CA SER A 526 -1.57 15.84 11.56
C SER A 526 -2.53 14.70 11.27
N PHE A 527 -2.42 13.60 12.01
CA PHE A 527 -3.31 12.44 11.86
C PHE A 527 -4.75 12.78 12.24
N GLY A 528 -5.70 12.28 11.44
CA GLY A 528 -7.14 12.52 11.61
C GLY A 528 -7.85 12.75 10.28
N PRO A 529 -9.10 13.24 10.31
CA PRO A 529 -9.96 13.33 9.13
C PRO A 529 -9.37 14.15 7.98
N GLN A 530 -8.53 15.15 8.27
CA GLN A 530 -7.87 15.94 7.21
C GLN A 530 -6.83 15.09 6.46
N PHE A 531 -6.02 14.32 7.17
CA PHE A 531 -5.03 13.42 6.58
C PHE A 531 -5.71 12.29 5.80
N ASP A 532 -6.79 11.73 6.34
CA ASP A 532 -7.59 10.68 5.69
C ASP A 532 -8.13 11.10 4.32
N GLN A 533 -8.46 12.39 4.17
CA GLN A 533 -8.98 12.98 2.93
C GLN A 533 -7.90 13.50 2.01
N MET A 534 -6.62 13.50 2.42
CA MET A 534 -5.53 13.84 1.51
C MET A 534 -5.48 12.82 0.38
N THR A 535 -5.27 13.31 -0.84
CA THR A 535 -5.09 12.46 -2.01
C THR A 535 -3.68 11.89 -2.05
N LEU A 536 -3.47 10.77 -2.73
CA LEU A 536 -2.15 10.18 -2.89
C LEU A 536 -1.17 11.17 -3.55
N ALA A 537 -1.66 11.99 -4.48
CA ALA A 537 -0.88 13.04 -5.13
C ALA A 537 -0.46 14.17 -4.16
N GLN A 538 -1.36 14.60 -3.27
CA GLN A 538 -1.05 15.62 -2.27
C GLN A 538 0.01 15.13 -1.28
N VAL A 539 -0.12 13.88 -0.82
CA VAL A 539 0.86 13.28 0.07
C VAL A 539 2.19 13.05 -0.64
N ALA A 540 2.17 12.59 -1.90
CA ALA A 540 3.38 12.49 -2.73
C ALA A 540 4.08 13.84 -2.82
N HIS A 541 3.37 14.91 -3.17
CA HIS A 541 3.95 16.24 -3.26
C HIS A 541 4.64 16.67 -1.96
N ALA A 542 3.99 16.45 -0.81
CA ALA A 542 4.58 16.75 0.51
C ALA A 542 5.86 15.93 0.76
N GLU A 543 5.83 14.64 0.45
CA GLU A 543 6.95 13.72 0.65
C GLU A 543 8.16 14.03 -0.24
N PHE A 544 7.94 14.19 -1.55
CA PHE A 544 9.01 14.54 -2.49
C PHE A 544 9.60 15.91 -2.18
N SER A 545 8.77 16.89 -1.82
CA SER A 545 9.24 18.22 -1.40
C SER A 545 10.08 18.14 -0.12
N ALA A 546 9.68 17.32 0.85
CA ALA A 546 10.48 17.10 2.06
C ALA A 546 11.82 16.42 1.75
N VAL A 547 11.83 15.39 0.89
CA VAL A 547 13.07 14.74 0.45
C VAL A 547 14.01 15.75 -0.22
N GLU A 548 13.50 16.57 -1.15
CA GLU A 548 14.30 17.59 -1.83
C GLU A 548 14.89 18.61 -0.85
N ARG A 549 14.08 19.13 0.08
CA ARG A 549 14.55 20.06 1.12
C ARG A 549 15.63 19.43 1.98
N ILE A 550 15.47 18.19 2.41
CA ILE A 550 16.47 17.48 3.25
C ILE A 550 17.76 17.29 2.47
N LEU A 551 17.68 16.76 1.25
CA LEU A 551 18.86 16.50 0.43
C LEU A 551 19.60 17.79 0.08
N SER A 552 18.88 18.90 -0.12
CA SER A 552 19.52 20.22 -0.33
C SER A 552 20.36 20.67 0.86
N ARG A 553 20.00 20.30 2.09
CA ARG A 553 20.81 20.61 3.28
C ARG A 553 21.93 19.60 3.51
N ALA A 554 21.73 18.36 3.07
CA ALA A 554 22.66 17.26 3.29
C ALA A 554 23.82 17.23 2.29
N LEU A 555 23.58 17.63 1.03
CA LEU A 555 24.50 17.45 -0.08
C LEU A 555 25.12 18.77 -0.55
N PRO A 556 26.36 18.75 -1.09
CA PRO A 556 26.99 19.93 -1.64
C PRO A 556 26.26 20.45 -2.89
N HIS A 557 26.24 21.77 -3.01
CA HIS A 557 25.83 22.48 -4.23
C HIS A 557 27.04 22.73 -5.11
N ALA A 558 26.81 22.87 -6.42
CA ALA A 558 27.84 23.19 -7.41
C ALA A 558 28.33 24.63 -7.28
#